data_AF-A0A0Q8RK84-F1
#
_entry.id   AF-A0A0Q8RK84-F1
#
_cell.length_a   1.000
_cell.length_b   1.000
_cell.length_c   1.000
_cell.angle_alpha   90.00
_cell.angle_beta   90.00
_cell.angle_gamma   90.00
#
_symmetry.space_group_name_H-M   'P 1'
#
loop_
_entity.id
_entity.type
_entity.pdbx_description
1 polymer ?
#
loop_
_entity_poly.entity_id
_entity_poly.type
_entity_poly.pdbx_seq_one_letter_code
_entity_poly.pdbx_strand_id
1 'polypeptide(L)'
;MRDAYNENLKHGLSDMQAYERILHGYGDLLADHEVACLVYFALADTAWKAGRLHHDVKAKALELIGRGGDLAVWERDAPAEVAARKKSLRSLEQRLLSEQPAPMLIKVLKPRPKKI
;
A
#
# COMPACT_ATOMS: atom_id res chain seq x y z
N MET A 1 4.31 -2.87 7.32
CA MET A 1 3.90 -1.91 6.27
C MET A 1 4.07 -0.46 6.71
N ARG A 2 3.31 0.04 7.70
CA ARG A 2 3.46 1.43 8.18
C ARG A 2 4.88 1.77 8.64
N ASP A 3 5.50 0.90 9.43
CA ASP A 3 6.83 1.17 9.98
C ASP A 3 7.93 1.11 8.91
N ALA A 4 7.88 0.12 8.02
CA ALA A 4 8.77 0.03 6.86
C ALA A 4 8.64 1.23 5.91
N TYR A 5 7.41 1.73 5.69
CA TYR A 5 7.16 2.92 4.90
C TYR A 5 7.74 4.18 5.56
N ASN A 6 7.54 4.31 6.87
CA ASN A 6 8.06 5.43 7.66
C ASN A 6 9.61 5.41 7.77
N GLU A 7 10.25 4.24 7.83
CA GLU A 7 11.70 4.13 7.83
C GLU A 7 12.31 4.56 6.50
N ASN A 8 11.74 4.15 5.37
CA ASN A 8 12.22 4.59 4.04
C ASN A 8 12.19 6.12 3.91
N LEU A 9 11.12 6.75 4.37
CA LEU A 9 10.97 8.21 4.31
C LEU A 9 11.91 8.94 5.29
N LYS A 10 12.24 8.34 6.45
CA LYS A 10 13.27 8.87 7.36
C LYS A 10 14.67 8.88 6.74
N HIS A 11 14.95 7.98 5.79
CA HIS A 11 16.22 7.91 5.06
C HIS A 11 16.31 8.87 3.86
N GLY A 12 15.29 9.71 3.62
CA GLY A 12 15.31 10.73 2.56
C GLY A 12 14.95 10.20 1.17
N LEU A 13 14.39 9.00 1.09
CA LEU A 13 13.86 8.44 -0.15
C LEU A 13 12.59 9.18 -0.57
N SER A 14 12.43 9.38 -1.88
CA SER A 14 11.17 9.90 -2.43
C SER A 14 10.02 8.91 -2.19
N ASP A 15 8.78 9.39 -2.29
CA ASP A 15 7.58 8.55 -2.19
C ASP A 15 7.66 7.37 -3.15
N MET A 16 8.22 7.60 -4.34
CA MET A 16 8.50 6.60 -5.36
C MET A 16 9.40 5.48 -4.86
N GLN A 17 10.58 5.85 -4.37
CA GLN A 17 11.57 4.90 -3.89
C GLN A 17 11.09 4.12 -2.66
N ALA A 18 10.25 4.72 -1.81
CA ALA A 18 9.72 4.08 -0.61
C ALA A 18 8.76 2.94 -0.94
N TYR A 19 7.87 3.11 -1.92
CA TYR A 19 6.94 2.05 -2.32
C TYR A 19 7.63 1.01 -3.23
N GLU A 20 8.52 1.43 -4.14
CA GLU A 20 9.27 0.51 -5.01
C GLU A 20 10.10 -0.47 -4.19
N ARG A 21 10.76 0.02 -3.14
CA ARG A 21 11.54 -0.85 -2.23
C ARG A 21 10.68 -1.88 -1.50
N ILE A 22 9.45 -1.50 -1.13
CA ILE A 22 8.49 -2.42 -0.53
C ILE A 22 8.09 -3.48 -1.56
N LEU A 23 7.67 -3.07 -2.76
CA LEU A 23 7.24 -3.99 -3.81
C LEU A 23 8.36 -4.94 -4.26
N HIS A 24 9.58 -4.43 -4.44
CA HIS A 24 10.76 -5.22 -4.78
C HIS A 24 11.07 -6.28 -3.70
N GLY A 25 10.77 -6.00 -2.43
CA GLY A 25 10.94 -6.98 -1.35
C GLY A 25 10.01 -8.19 -1.45
N TYR A 26 8.86 -8.05 -2.13
CA TYR A 26 7.96 -9.17 -2.41
C TYR A 26 8.30 -9.86 -3.74
N GLY A 27 8.86 -9.14 -4.71
CA GLY A 27 9.39 -9.70 -5.96
C GLY A 27 8.36 -10.60 -6.67
N ASP A 28 8.78 -11.83 -7.01
CA ASP A 28 7.96 -12.81 -7.72
C ASP A 28 6.72 -13.27 -6.94
N LEU A 29 6.69 -13.09 -5.61
CA LEU A 29 5.51 -13.41 -4.81
C LEU A 29 4.30 -12.55 -5.20
N LEU A 30 4.51 -11.38 -5.81
CA LEU A 30 3.43 -10.53 -6.32
C LEU A 30 2.71 -11.13 -7.55
N ALA A 31 3.24 -12.20 -8.14
CA ALA A 31 2.53 -12.96 -9.16
C ALA A 31 1.36 -13.77 -8.57
N ASP A 32 1.41 -14.10 -7.28
CA ASP A 32 0.29 -14.70 -6.57
C ASP A 32 -0.77 -13.63 -6.25
N HIS A 33 -2.03 -13.93 -6.60
CA HIS A 33 -3.13 -12.98 -6.47
C HIS A 33 -3.48 -12.65 -5.01
N GLU A 34 -3.40 -13.64 -4.11
CA GLU A 34 -3.69 -13.44 -2.69
C GLU A 34 -2.60 -12.54 -2.06
N VAL A 35 -1.33 -12.82 -2.37
CA VAL A 35 -0.20 -11.99 -1.94
C VAL A 35 -0.30 -10.58 -2.52
N ALA A 36 -0.58 -10.45 -3.81
CA ALA A 36 -0.74 -9.15 -4.46
C ALA A 36 -1.83 -8.32 -3.78
N CYS A 37 -3.01 -8.91 -3.51
CA CYS A 37 -4.08 -8.22 -2.79
C CYS A 37 -3.63 -7.75 -1.41
N LEU A 38 -2.98 -8.63 -0.63
CA LEU A 38 -2.49 -8.29 0.70
C LEU A 38 -1.51 -7.11 0.68
N VAL A 39 -0.55 -7.13 -0.25
CA VAL A 39 0.50 -6.11 -0.36
C VAL A 39 -0.06 -4.80 -0.87
N TYR A 40 -0.76 -4.80 -2.02
CA TYR A 40 -1.23 -3.58 -2.65
C TYR A 40 -2.33 -2.89 -1.84
N PHE A 41 -3.23 -3.62 -1.18
CA PHE A 41 -4.27 -2.98 -0.37
C PHE A 41 -3.69 -2.29 0.86
N ALA A 42 -2.77 -2.95 1.56
CA ALA A 42 -2.10 -2.35 2.72
C ALA A 42 -1.23 -1.14 2.34
N LEU A 43 -0.51 -1.24 1.22
CA LEU A 43 0.34 -0.18 0.71
C LEU A 43 -0.48 1.02 0.23
N ALA A 44 -1.52 0.78 -0.57
CA ALA A 44 -2.37 1.84 -1.12
C ALA A 44 -3.11 2.61 0.00
N ASP A 45 -3.67 1.89 0.99
CA ASP A 45 -4.31 2.52 2.14
C ASP A 45 -3.33 3.39 2.96
N THR A 46 -2.13 2.87 3.19
CA THR A 46 -1.09 3.58 3.96
C THR A 46 -0.60 4.82 3.20
N ALA A 47 -0.28 4.68 1.92
CA ALA A 47 0.25 5.76 1.09
C ALA A 47 -0.81 6.85 0.85
N TRP A 48 -2.08 6.47 0.67
CA TRP A 48 -3.18 7.44 0.58
C TRP A 48 -3.31 8.25 1.87
N LYS A 49 -3.31 7.59 3.03
CA LYS A 49 -3.39 8.28 4.34
C LYS A 49 -2.21 9.24 4.57
N ALA A 50 -1.07 8.95 3.95
CA ALA A 50 0.09 9.82 3.97
C ALA A 50 0.05 10.97 2.96
N GLY A 51 -0.95 11.03 2.08
CA GLY A 51 -1.04 12.00 0.98
C GLY A 51 0.00 11.76 -0.12
N ARG A 52 0.47 10.53 -0.25
CA ARG A 52 1.67 10.16 -1.03
C ARG A 52 1.43 8.92 -1.89
N LEU A 53 0.16 8.62 -2.20
CA LEU A 53 -0.20 7.50 -3.06
C LEU A 53 0.27 7.77 -4.49
N HIS A 54 1.14 6.88 -4.99
CA HIS A 54 1.57 6.91 -6.37
C HIS A 54 0.51 6.30 -7.30
N HIS A 55 0.48 6.79 -8.55
CA HIS A 55 -0.52 6.40 -9.53
C HIS A 55 -0.47 4.89 -9.86
N ASP A 56 0.70 4.28 -9.95
CA ASP A 56 0.84 2.84 -10.24
C ASP A 56 0.28 1.96 -9.12
N VAL A 57 0.57 2.32 -7.86
CA VAL A 57 0.05 1.62 -6.68
C VAL A 57 -1.47 1.75 -6.63
N LYS A 58 -2.00 2.95 -6.91
CA LYS A 58 -3.44 3.21 -7.02
C LYS A 58 -4.07 2.34 -8.11
N ALA A 59 -3.51 2.36 -9.32
CA ALA A 59 -4.04 1.64 -10.47
C ALA A 59 -4.07 0.13 -10.21
N LYS A 60 -2.99 -0.43 -9.67
CA LYS A 60 -2.92 -1.86 -9.36
C LYS A 60 -3.88 -2.28 -8.25
N ALA A 61 -4.01 -1.48 -7.18
CA ALA A 61 -4.96 -1.76 -6.11
C ALA A 61 -6.42 -1.73 -6.63
N LEU A 62 -6.77 -0.76 -7.47
CA LEU A 62 -8.10 -0.68 -8.10
C LEU A 62 -8.34 -1.85 -9.06
N GLU A 63 -7.35 -2.25 -9.86
CA GLU A 63 -7.43 -3.43 -10.72
C GLU A 63 -7.72 -4.71 -9.91
N LEU A 64 -7.00 -4.91 -8.80
CA LEU A 64 -7.19 -6.06 -7.92
C LEU A 64 -8.58 -6.06 -7.27
N ILE A 65 -9.07 -4.90 -6.80
CA ILE A 65 -10.44 -4.76 -6.29
C ILE A 65 -11.47 -5.12 -7.37
N GLY A 66 -11.28 -4.63 -8.61
CA GLY A 66 -12.16 -4.93 -9.74
C GLY A 66 -12.21 -6.40 -10.13
N ARG A 67 -11.17 -7.18 -9.82
CA ARG A 67 -11.12 -8.64 -9.99
C ARG A 67 -11.69 -9.44 -8.81
N GLY A 68 -12.28 -8.78 -7.82
CA GLY A 68 -12.84 -9.40 -6.62
C GLY A 68 -11.93 -9.37 -5.40
N GLY A 69 -10.71 -8.80 -5.52
CA GLY A 69 -9.75 -8.67 -4.44
C GLY A 69 -9.40 -10.00 -3.79
N ASP A 70 -9.29 -9.99 -2.46
CA ASP A 70 -8.99 -11.17 -1.64
C ASP A 70 -10.26 -11.89 -1.15
N LEU A 71 -11.44 -11.61 -1.70
CA LEU A 71 -12.70 -12.14 -1.15
C LEU A 71 -12.75 -13.68 -1.13
N ALA A 72 -12.14 -14.36 -2.10
CA ALA A 72 -12.05 -15.81 -2.11
C ALA A 72 -11.29 -16.37 -0.88
N VAL A 73 -10.25 -15.68 -0.42
CA VAL A 73 -9.50 -16.01 0.80
C VAL A 73 -10.42 -15.93 2.01
N TRP A 74 -11.20 -14.85 2.11
CA TRP A 74 -12.12 -14.64 3.23
C TRP A 74 -13.29 -15.61 3.19
N GLU A 75 -13.80 -15.97 2.03
CA GLU A 75 -14.84 -16.99 1.88
C GLU A 75 -14.36 -18.37 2.32
N ARG A 76 -13.08 -18.69 2.04
CA ARG A 76 -12.42 -19.94 2.44
C ARG A 76 -12.11 -19.99 3.95
N ASP A 77 -11.46 -18.94 4.47
CA ASP A 77 -10.79 -18.98 5.77
C ASP A 77 -11.60 -18.31 6.89
N ALA A 78 -12.49 -17.37 6.55
CA ALA A 78 -13.27 -16.59 7.51
C ALA A 78 -14.66 -16.19 6.95
N PRO A 79 -15.53 -17.16 6.58
CA PRO A 79 -16.78 -16.88 5.85
C PRO A 79 -17.72 -15.92 6.59
N ALA A 80 -17.72 -15.94 7.93
CA ALA A 80 -18.51 -15.02 8.75
C ALA A 80 -18.06 -13.54 8.60
N GLU A 81 -16.82 -13.29 8.19
CA GLU A 81 -16.24 -11.94 8.06
C GLU A 81 -16.30 -11.39 6.64
N VAL A 82 -16.72 -12.18 5.65
CA VAL A 82 -16.80 -11.78 4.22
C VAL A 82 -17.62 -10.52 4.02
N ALA A 83 -18.75 -10.39 4.73
CA ALA A 83 -19.60 -9.20 4.64
C ALA A 83 -18.86 -7.94 5.14
N ALA A 84 -18.06 -8.06 6.20
CA ALA A 84 -17.23 -6.96 6.70
C ALA A 84 -16.09 -6.65 5.72
N ARG A 85 -15.45 -7.68 5.15
CA ARG A 85 -14.39 -7.50 4.15
C ARG A 85 -14.89 -6.78 2.90
N LYS A 86 -16.06 -7.15 2.37
CA LYS A 86 -16.70 -6.45 1.23
C LYS A 86 -16.92 -4.96 1.51
N LYS A 87 -17.29 -4.59 2.75
CA LYS A 87 -17.40 -3.18 3.15
C LYS A 87 -16.02 -2.50 3.16
N SER A 88 -15.01 -3.15 3.73
CA SER A 88 -13.63 -2.63 3.76
C SER A 88 -13.07 -2.39 2.35
N LEU A 89 -13.26 -3.30 1.41
CA LEU A 89 -12.82 -3.13 0.02
C LEU A 89 -13.53 -1.98 -0.68
N ARG A 90 -14.85 -1.82 -0.49
CA ARG A 90 -15.59 -0.65 -1.01
C ARG A 90 -15.09 0.66 -0.42
N SER A 91 -14.84 0.72 0.89
CA SER A 91 -14.30 1.92 1.52
C SER A 91 -12.88 2.24 1.04
N LEU A 92 -12.06 1.22 0.78
CA LEU A 92 -10.75 1.41 0.19
C LEU A 92 -10.87 1.95 -1.25
N GLU A 93 -11.70 1.34 -2.10
CA GLU A 93 -11.95 1.81 -3.46
C GLU A 93 -12.39 3.27 -3.51
N GLN A 94 -13.40 3.64 -2.71
CA GLN A 94 -13.90 5.02 -2.62
C GLN A 94 -12.79 6.01 -2.22
N ARG A 95 -11.94 5.61 -1.27
CA ARG A 95 -10.79 6.41 -0.83
C ARG A 95 -9.76 6.56 -1.94
N LEU A 96 -9.39 5.47 -2.62
CA LEU A 96 -8.43 5.52 -3.71
C LEU A 96 -8.94 6.38 -4.87
N LEU A 97 -10.25 6.44 -5.10
CA LEU A 97 -10.87 7.30 -6.12
C LEU A 97 -11.02 8.77 -5.72
N SER A 98 -10.97 9.10 -4.42
CA SER A 98 -11.03 10.48 -3.97
C SER A 98 -9.69 11.20 -4.10
N GLU A 99 -9.71 12.52 -3.95
CA GLU A 99 -8.48 13.28 -3.71
C GLU A 99 -7.83 12.78 -2.42
N GLN A 100 -6.51 12.61 -2.46
CA GLN A 100 -5.72 12.24 -1.29
C GLN A 100 -5.47 13.46 -0.40
N PRO A 101 -5.30 13.27 0.92
CA PRO A 101 -4.97 14.36 1.84
C PRO A 101 -3.63 15.03 1.48
N ALA A 102 -3.38 16.21 2.06
CA ALA A 102 -2.09 16.87 1.92
C ALA A 102 -0.94 15.96 2.42
N PRO A 103 0.21 15.91 1.73
CA PRO A 103 1.32 15.05 2.10
C PRO A 103 1.79 15.31 3.54
N MET A 104 1.90 14.26 4.36
CA MET A 104 2.48 14.40 5.69
C MET A 104 3.94 14.86 5.59
N LEU A 105 4.32 15.86 6.40
CA LEU A 105 5.69 16.35 6.50
C LEU A 105 6.52 15.34 7.30
N ILE A 106 7.50 14.73 6.64
CA ILE A 106 8.43 13.82 7.29
C ILE A 106 9.74 14.55 7.47
N LYS A 107 10.17 14.71 8.73
CA LYS A 107 11.50 15.26 9.05
C LYS A 107 12.55 14.23 8.61
N VAL A 108 13.17 14.48 7.47
CA VAL A 108 14.28 13.66 6.96
C VAL A 108 15.45 13.76 7.96
N LEU A 109 15.99 12.61 8.41
CA LEU A 109 17.23 12.59 9.16
C LEU A 109 18.35 12.96 8.19
N LYS A 110 19.04 14.09 8.44
CA LYS A 110 20.18 14.51 7.61
C LYS A 110 21.17 13.33 7.51
N PRO A 111 21.63 12.95 6.31
CA PRO A 111 22.65 11.91 6.19
C PRO A 111 23.89 12.34 6.97
N ARG A 112 24.41 11.45 7.83
CA ARG A 112 25.69 11.71 8.51
C ARG A 112 26.77 11.79 7.42
N PRO A 113 27.62 12.84 7.42
CA PRO A 113 28.69 12.94 6.45
C PRO A 113 29.61 11.72 6.58
N LYS A 114 29.88 11.03 5.46
CA LYS A 114 30.91 9.99 5.40
C LYS A 114 32.25 10.67 5.70
N LYS A 115 32.94 10.24 6.76
CA LYS A 115 34.34 10.61 6.96
C LYS A 115 35.15 9.95 5.84
N ILE A 116 35.81 10.77 5.03
CA ILE A 116 36.83 10.37 4.04
C ILE A 116 38.12 10.05 4.80
#